data_AF-K9QG78-F1
#
_entry.id   AF-K9QG78-F1
#
_cell.length_a   1.000
_cell.length_b   1.000
_cell.length_c   1.000
_cell.angle_alpha   90.00
_cell.angle_beta   90.00
_cell.angle_gamma   90.00
#
_symmetry.space_group_name_H-M   'P 1'
#
loop_
_entity.id
_entity.type
_entity.pdbx_description
1 polymer ?
#
loop_
_entity_poly.entity_id
_entity_poly.type
_entity_poly.pdbx_seq_one_letter_code
_entity_poly.pdbx_strand_id
1 'polypeptide(L)'
;MTTAKNHSHYFQNISHLHSILAPIMLLPLLLTTITGTVYQIVDLAGKKDGFHWLLHWHKGDFGALNLEVIYPFLNALGLFVLLFTGISMWLHIQHTSKKQFTEVQTND
;
A
#
# COMPACT_ATOMS: atom_id res chain seq x y z
N MET A 1 -18.90 37.01 14.12
CA MET A 1 -18.43 35.85 14.90
C MET A 1 -19.28 34.67 14.46
N THR A 2 -18.81 33.59 13.84
CA THR A 2 -17.52 32.90 13.89
C THR A 2 -17.21 32.24 12.53
N THR A 3 -15.98 32.42 12.04
CA THR A 3 -15.45 31.77 10.83
C THR A 3 -14.80 30.45 11.25
N ALA A 4 -15.49 29.33 11.05
CA ALA A 4 -14.94 28.00 11.34
C ALA A 4 -15.46 26.97 10.32
N LYS A 5 -15.08 27.11 9.05
CA LYS A 5 -15.34 26.09 8.04
C LYS A 5 -14.19 26.06 7.03
N ASN A 6 -13.02 25.58 7.45
CA ASN A 6 -11.92 25.42 6.49
C ASN A 6 -10.87 24.35 6.82
N HIS A 7 -11.28 23.24 7.42
CA HIS A 7 -10.35 22.12 7.75
C HIS A 7 -10.72 20.79 7.06
N SER A 8 -11.62 20.81 6.06
CA SER A 8 -12.20 19.60 5.46
C SER A 8 -11.62 19.21 4.09
N HIS A 9 -10.92 20.11 3.39
CA HIS A 9 -10.47 19.84 2.02
C HIS A 9 -9.17 19.02 1.92
N TYR A 10 -8.30 19.08 2.94
CA TYR A 10 -7.03 18.33 2.91
C TYR A 10 -7.22 16.81 2.94
N PHE A 11 -8.17 16.32 3.74
CA PHE A 11 -8.37 14.88 3.95
C PHE A 11 -9.06 14.17 2.78
N GLN A 12 -9.98 14.85 2.12
CA GLN A 12 -10.62 14.31 0.91
C GLN A 12 -9.57 14.05 -0.17
N ASN A 13 -8.64 14.98 -0.38
CA ASN A 13 -7.57 14.82 -1.36
C ASN A 13 -6.64 13.63 -1.04
N ILE A 14 -6.29 13.40 0.23
CA ILE A 14 -5.42 12.27 0.65
C ILE A 14 -6.12 10.93 0.44
N SER A 15 -7.41 10.81 0.80
CA SER A 15 -8.17 9.57 0.62
C SER A 15 -8.38 9.22 -0.87
N HIS A 16 -8.67 10.21 -1.71
CA HIS A 16 -8.80 10.03 -3.16
C HIS A 16 -7.46 9.67 -3.81
N LEU A 17 -6.37 10.34 -3.42
CA LEU A 17 -5.01 9.99 -3.88
C LEU A 17 -4.65 8.56 -3.49
N HIS A 18 -4.89 8.18 -2.24
CA HIS A 18 -4.65 6.82 -1.76
C HIS A 18 -5.46 5.81 -2.56
N SER A 19 -6.75 6.04 -2.80
CA SER A 19 -7.61 5.11 -3.54
C SER A 19 -7.16 4.88 -5.00
N ILE A 20 -6.48 5.84 -5.62
CA ILE A 20 -5.98 5.72 -7.01
C ILE A 20 -4.57 5.11 -7.03
N LEU A 21 -3.69 5.56 -6.14
CA LEU A 21 -2.30 5.10 -6.06
C LEU A 21 -2.20 3.69 -5.48
N ALA A 22 -3.11 3.32 -4.58
CA ALA A 22 -3.10 2.03 -3.90
C ALA A 22 -3.10 0.85 -4.86
N PRO A 23 -4.04 0.70 -5.81
CA PRO A 23 -4.02 -0.45 -6.73
C PRO A 23 -2.75 -0.46 -7.60
N ILE A 24 -2.26 0.71 -8.04
CA ILE A 24 -1.06 0.81 -8.88
C ILE A 24 0.19 0.35 -8.12
N MET A 25 0.31 0.74 -6.84
CA MET A 25 1.44 0.38 -5.98
C MET A 25 1.33 -1.02 -5.41
N LEU A 26 0.11 -1.51 -5.14
CA LEU A 26 -0.15 -2.81 -4.56
C LEU A 26 0.05 -3.95 -5.57
N LEU A 27 -0.22 -3.70 -6.85
CA LEU A 27 -0.07 -4.70 -7.93
C LEU A 27 1.36 -5.26 -8.01
N PRO A 28 2.43 -4.46 -8.13
CA PRO A 28 3.80 -4.98 -8.15
C PRO A 28 4.17 -5.61 -6.79
N LEU A 29 3.71 -5.07 -5.67
CA LEU A 29 3.93 -5.62 -4.33
C LEU A 29 3.37 -7.04 -4.20
N LEU A 30 2.11 -7.24 -4.58
CA LEU A 30 1.47 -8.55 -4.58
C LEU A 30 2.18 -9.51 -5.50
N LEU A 31 2.56 -9.07 -6.70
CA LEU A 31 3.29 -9.90 -7.64
C LEU A 31 4.61 -10.38 -7.03
N THR A 32 5.39 -9.49 -6.42
CA THR A 32 6.68 -9.80 -5.80
C THR A 32 6.51 -10.74 -4.60
N THR A 33 5.51 -10.52 -3.74
CA THR A 33 5.23 -11.39 -2.60
C THR A 33 4.75 -12.77 -3.04
N ILE A 34 3.84 -12.86 -4.01
CA ILE A 34 3.32 -14.13 -4.52
C ILE A 34 4.45 -14.92 -5.20
N THR A 35 5.18 -14.30 -6.13
CA THR A 35 6.29 -14.96 -6.85
C THR A 35 7.39 -15.42 -5.89
N GLY A 36 7.76 -14.59 -4.90
CA GLY A 36 8.74 -14.96 -3.89
C GLY A 36 8.28 -16.11 -3.00
N THR A 37 7.01 -16.09 -2.56
CA THR A 37 6.43 -17.17 -1.74
C THR A 37 6.36 -18.48 -2.52
N VAL A 38 5.89 -18.44 -3.77
CA VAL A 38 5.82 -19.62 -4.64
C VAL A 38 7.21 -20.16 -4.93
N TYR A 39 8.20 -19.28 -5.21
CA TYR A 39 9.58 -19.70 -5.39
C TYR A 39 10.14 -20.40 -4.16
N GLN A 40 9.91 -19.84 -2.96
CA GLN A 40 10.34 -20.46 -1.71
C GLN A 40 9.71 -21.84 -1.49
N ILE A 41 8.42 -22.02 -1.81
CA ILE A 41 7.74 -23.31 -1.71
C ILE A 41 8.35 -24.34 -2.68
N VAL A 42 8.64 -23.93 -3.91
CA VAL A 42 9.25 -24.79 -4.94
C VAL A 42 10.69 -25.17 -4.57
N ASP A 43 11.45 -24.22 -4.01
CA ASP A 43 12.81 -24.44 -3.54
C ASP A 43 12.83 -25.46 -2.38
N LEU A 44 11.93 -25.29 -1.41
CA LEU A 44 11.73 -26.26 -0.32
C LEU A 44 11.29 -27.64 -0.83
N ALA A 45 10.56 -27.72 -1.94
CA ALA A 45 10.19 -28.97 -2.59
C ALA A 45 11.32 -29.61 -3.42
N GLY A 46 12.52 -29.00 -3.48
CA GLY A 46 13.68 -29.49 -4.21
C GLY A 46 13.55 -29.38 -5.74
N LYS A 47 12.60 -28.58 -6.24
CA LYS A 47 12.32 -28.43 -7.69
C LYS A 47 12.84 -27.11 -8.28
N LYS A 48 13.79 -26.46 -7.61
CA LYS A 48 14.34 -25.14 -7.98
C LYS A 48 14.80 -25.04 -9.44
N ASP A 49 15.38 -26.09 -10.00
CA ASP A 49 16.01 -26.07 -11.33
C ASP A 49 15.01 -25.81 -12.46
N GLY A 50 13.73 -26.17 -12.27
CA GLY A 50 12.67 -25.92 -13.27
C GLY A 50 12.00 -24.54 -13.18
N PHE A 51 12.29 -23.76 -12.13
CA PHE A 51 11.54 -22.54 -11.81
C PHE A 51 12.42 -21.28 -11.72
N HIS A 52 13.62 -21.31 -12.30
CA HIS A 52 14.48 -20.13 -12.42
C HIS A 52 13.79 -18.94 -13.11
N TRP A 53 12.88 -19.20 -14.05
CA TRP A 53 12.08 -18.16 -14.72
C TRP A 53 11.17 -17.38 -13.76
N LEU A 54 10.76 -17.99 -12.64
CA LEU A 54 9.94 -17.36 -11.62
C LEU A 54 10.74 -16.30 -10.84
N LEU A 55 12.06 -16.53 -10.68
CA LEU A 55 12.97 -15.58 -10.06
C LEU A 55 13.19 -14.34 -10.95
N HIS A 56 13.23 -14.53 -12.27
CA HIS A 56 13.30 -13.41 -13.22
C HIS A 56 12.05 -12.53 -13.11
N TRP A 57 10.86 -13.15 -13.10
CA TRP A 57 9.60 -12.44 -12.88
C TRP A 57 9.54 -11.72 -11.53
N HIS A 58 10.01 -12.37 -10.46
CA HIS A 58 10.08 -11.78 -9.12
C HIS A 58 10.92 -10.50 -9.08
N LYS A 59 12.06 -10.51 -9.79
CA LYS A 59 12.96 -9.37 -9.90
C LYS A 59 12.41 -8.27 -10.82
N GLY A 60 11.40 -8.55 -11.62
CA GLY A 60 10.93 -7.62 -12.66
C GLY A 60 11.78 -7.69 -13.93
N ASP A 61 12.53 -8.79 -14.11
CA ASP A 61 13.14 -9.14 -15.39
C ASP A 61 12.12 -9.96 -16.20
N PHE A 62 11.45 -9.29 -17.15
CA PHE A 62 10.54 -9.93 -18.09
C PHE A 62 11.24 -10.29 -19.42
N GLY A 63 12.57 -10.42 -19.40
CA GLY A 63 13.41 -10.72 -20.56
C GLY A 63 13.61 -9.51 -21.47
N ALA A 64 12.55 -9.07 -22.16
CA ALA A 64 12.62 -7.91 -23.08
C ALA A 64 12.54 -6.56 -22.35
N LEU A 65 11.94 -6.54 -21.15
CA LEU A 65 11.82 -5.37 -20.29
C LEU A 65 12.59 -5.62 -19.00
N ASN A 66 13.76 -5.01 -18.89
CA ASN A 66 14.60 -5.05 -17.70
C ASN A 66 14.14 -3.98 -16.71
N LEU A 67 13.18 -4.32 -15.84
CA LEU A 67 12.81 -3.46 -14.72
C LEU A 67 13.51 -3.86 -13.43
N GLU A 68 14.49 -4.79 -13.46
CA GLU A 68 15.20 -5.31 -12.28
C GLU A 68 15.70 -4.19 -11.34
N VAL A 69 16.16 -3.08 -11.91
CA VAL A 69 16.64 -1.93 -11.13
C VAL A 69 15.51 -1.07 -10.59
N ILE A 70 14.38 -0.94 -11.29
CA ILE A 70 13.32 0.03 -10.99
C ILE A 70 12.22 -0.61 -10.11
N TYR A 71 11.93 -1.90 -10.31
CA TYR A 71 10.88 -2.65 -9.61
C TYR A 71 11.02 -2.62 -8.08
N PRO A 72 12.22 -2.86 -7.49
CA PRO A 72 12.38 -2.82 -6.03
C PRO A 72 12.12 -1.44 -5.45
N PHE A 73 12.49 -0.37 -6.16
CA PHE A 73 12.23 1.00 -5.72
C PHE A 73 10.74 1.36 -5.81
N LEU A 74 10.05 0.94 -6.87
CA LEU A 74 8.60 1.08 -6.98
C LEU A 74 7.88 0.36 -5.84
N ASN A 75 8.30 -0.86 -5.50
CA ASN A 75 7.75 -1.60 -4.37
C ASN A 75 8.00 -0.90 -3.03
N ALA A 76 9.24 -0.46 -2.78
CA ALA A 76 9.58 0.24 -1.55
C ALA A 76 8.81 1.57 -1.42
N LEU A 77 8.83 2.39 -2.47
CA LEU A 77 8.12 3.66 -2.51
C LEU A 77 6.61 3.45 -2.38
N GLY A 78 6.07 2.47 -3.09
CA GLY A 78 4.66 2.12 -3.06
C GLY A 78 4.21 1.69 -1.67
N LEU A 79 5.01 0.84 -1.01
CA LEU A 79 4.77 0.43 0.37
C LEU A 79 4.80 1.63 1.31
N PHE A 80 5.80 2.50 1.21
CA PHE A 80 5.90 3.69 2.07
C PHE A 80 4.70 4.62 1.90
N VAL A 81 4.33 4.94 0.66
CA VAL A 81 3.18 5.81 0.38
C VAL A 81 1.91 5.20 0.95
N LEU A 82 1.64 3.92 0.68
CA LEU A 82 0.49 3.19 1.20
C LEU A 82 0.46 3.17 2.72
N LEU A 83 1.60 2.89 3.35
CA LEU A 83 1.74 2.80 4.80
C LEU A 83 1.50 4.16 5.47
N PHE A 84 2.16 5.22 5.00
CA PHE A 84 2.01 6.56 5.58
C PHE A 84 0.60 7.12 5.38
N THR A 85 0.04 7.00 4.17
CA THR A 85 -1.32 7.48 3.89
C THR A 85 -2.38 6.67 4.64
N GLY A 86 -2.21 5.35 4.74
CA GLY A 86 -3.08 4.46 5.51
C GLY A 86 -3.06 4.78 7.01
N ILE A 87 -1.86 4.92 7.61
CA ILE A 87 -1.71 5.30 9.03
C ILE A 87 -2.32 6.69 9.29
N SER A 88 -2.06 7.66 8.40
CA SER A 88 -2.61 9.02 8.54
C SER A 88 -4.14 9.00 8.54
N MET A 89 -4.77 8.25 7.64
CA MET A 89 -6.22 8.09 7.59
C MET A 89 -6.77 7.35 8.82
N TRP A 90 -6.11 6.27 9.25
CA TRP A 90 -6.50 5.47 10.42
C TRP A 90 -6.50 6.30 11.70
N LEU A 91 -5.43 7.06 11.96
CA LEU A 91 -5.34 7.95 13.13
C LEU A 91 -6.46 9.00 13.10
N HIS A 92 -6.78 9.55 11.93
CA HIS A 92 -7.84 10.56 11.78
C HIS A 92 -9.25 10.02 12.05
N ILE A 93 -9.55 8.79 11.61
CA ILE A 93 -10.83 8.13 11.88
C ILE A 93 -11.04 7.99 13.39
N GLN A 94 -10.00 7.57 14.14
CA GLN A 94 -10.09 7.42 15.58
C GLN A 94 -10.39 8.73 16.33
N HIS A 95 -9.81 9.85 15.89
CA HIS A 95 -10.06 11.15 16.52
C HIS A 95 -11.47 11.68 16.28
N THR A 96 -12.09 11.32 15.15
CA THR A 96 -13.44 11.79 14.80
C THR A 96 -14.52 11.01 15.56
N SER A 97 -14.37 9.70 15.70
CA SER A 97 -15.27 8.87 16.52
C SER A 97 -15.25 9.25 18.01
N LYS A 98 -14.10 9.68 18.53
CA LYS A 98 -13.99 10.05 19.96
C LYS A 98 -14.74 11.34 20.30
N LYS A 99 -14.75 12.33 19.40
CA LYS A 99 -15.48 13.60 19.62
C LYS A 99 -16.99 13.42 19.59
N GLN A 100 -17.48 12.56 18.70
CA GLN A 100 -18.92 12.30 18.54
C GLN A 100 -19.52 11.61 19.78
N PHE A 101 -18.76 10.73 20.43
CA PHE A 101 -19.21 10.08 21.68
C PHE A 101 -19.29 11.06 22.86
N THR A 102 -18.34 12.00 22.97
CA THR A 102 -18.34 12.99 24.07
C THR A 102 -19.43 14.06 23.90
N GLU A 103 -19.74 14.48 22.67
CA GLU A 103 -20.77 15.48 22.40
C GLU A 103 -22.21 14.98 22.62
N VAL A 104 -22.44 13.67 22.42
CA VAL A 104 -23.72 13.02 22.72
C VAL A 104 -23.93 12.90 24.24
N GLN A 105 -22.87 12.69 25.03
CA GLN A 105 -22.97 12.49 26.47
C GLN A 105 -23.06 13.79 27.31
N THR A 106 -22.69 14.95 26.75
CA THR A 106 -22.77 16.25 27.45
C THR A 106 -24.05 17.04 27.17
N ASN A 107 -24.92 16.55 26.28
CA ASN A 107 -26.21 17.16 25.96
C ASN A 107 -27.40 16.46 26.63
N ASP A 108 -27.13 15.52 27.53
CA ASP A 108 -28.12 14.85 28.41
C ASP A 108 -27.98 15.32 29.86
#